data_AF-A0A0N4Y4D0-F1
#
_entry.id   AF-A0A0N4Y4D0-F1
#
_cell.length_a   1.000
_cell.length_b   1.000
_cell.length_c   1.000
_cell.angle_alpha   90.00
_cell.angle_beta   90.00
_cell.angle_gamma   90.00
#
_symmetry.space_group_name_H-M   'P 1'
#
loop_
_entity.id
_entity.type
_entity.pdbx_description
1 polymer ?
#
loop_
_entity_poly.entity_id
_entity_poly.type
_entity_poly.pdbx_seq_one_letter_code
_entity_poly.pdbx_strand_id
1 'polypeptide(L)'
;MVHSFGEGVVSMSTVHDWFKKFKAGHYEVEDKERSGRPSVLNNDELREQVEVPRGHSRRVHVKLLKQLAPLSFFLRGQLEKGIRKRRYISSRR
;
A
#
# COMPACT_ATOMS: atom_id res chain seq x y z
N MET A 1 9.91 -36.90 14.97
CA MET A 1 8.66 -37.06 14.19
C MET A 1 7.86 -35.78 14.33
N VAL A 2 8.06 -34.81 13.44
CA VAL A 2 7.31 -33.54 13.47
C VAL A 2 6.12 -33.68 12.52
N HIS A 3 4.93 -33.82 13.10
CA HIS A 3 3.67 -33.69 12.36
C HIS A 3 3.44 -32.21 12.10
N SER A 4 3.85 -31.75 10.92
CA SER A 4 3.70 -30.36 10.48
C SER A 4 2.30 -30.15 9.91
N PHE A 5 1.66 -29.05 10.31
CA PHE A 5 0.47 -28.47 9.66
C PHE A 5 0.68 -28.50 8.12
N GLY A 6 -0.37 -28.77 7.35
CA GLY A 6 -0.27 -29.05 5.89
C GLY A 6 0.19 -27.88 5.02
N GLU A 7 -0.22 -27.88 3.75
CA GLU A 7 0.13 -26.85 2.75
C GLU A 7 -0.20 -25.43 3.26
N GLY A 8 0.84 -24.65 3.60
CA GLY A 8 0.70 -23.36 4.30
C GLY A 8 1.75 -23.09 5.39
N VAL A 9 2.69 -24.00 5.64
CA VAL A 9 3.80 -23.78 6.59
C VAL A 9 4.76 -22.72 6.08
N VAL A 10 5.27 -21.90 7.01
CA VAL A 10 6.39 -20.99 6.77
C VAL A 10 7.58 -21.73 6.17
N SER A 11 8.21 -21.14 5.16
CA SER A 11 9.41 -21.72 4.54
C SER A 11 10.55 -21.85 5.55
N MET A 12 11.45 -22.81 5.32
CA MET A 12 12.64 -22.99 6.16
C MET A 12 13.49 -21.71 6.24
N SER A 13 13.55 -20.93 5.15
CA SER A 13 14.22 -19.62 5.14
C SER A 13 13.64 -18.64 6.17
N THR A 14 12.31 -18.59 6.29
CA THR A 14 11.61 -17.75 7.27
C THR A 14 11.96 -18.17 8.70
N VAL A 15 12.03 -19.48 8.95
CA VAL A 15 12.42 -20.03 10.27
C VAL A 15 13.85 -19.63 10.64
N HIS A 16 14.79 -19.73 9.70
CA HIS A 16 16.17 -19.29 9.93
C HIS A 16 16.27 -17.80 10.26
N ASP A 17 15.51 -16.96 9.57
CA ASP A 17 15.53 -15.51 9.80
C ASP A 17 14.88 -15.13 11.14
N TRP A 18 13.80 -15.81 11.54
CA TRP A 18 13.24 -15.68 12.89
C TRP A 18 14.24 -16.11 13.96
N PHE A 19 14.95 -17.23 13.76
CA PHE A 19 15.96 -17.69 14.71
C PHE A 19 17.10 -16.70 14.90
N LYS A 20 17.55 -16.03 13.81
CA LYS A 20 18.53 -14.94 13.91
C LYS A 20 18.00 -13.75 14.71
N LYS A 21 16.74 -13.34 14.47
CA LYS A 21 16.09 -12.25 15.20
C LYS A 21 15.99 -12.55 16.69
N PHE A 22 15.59 -13.77 17.05
CA PHE A 22 15.52 -14.18 18.45
C PHE A 22 16.89 -14.21 19.13
N LYS A 23 17.94 -14.67 18.44
CA LYS A 23 19.32 -14.59 18.99
C LYS A 23 19.80 -13.15 19.19
N ALA A 24 19.31 -12.20 18.40
CA ALA A 24 19.60 -10.78 18.55
C ALA A 24 18.73 -10.09 19.63
N GLY A 25 17.89 -10.83 20.36
CA GLY A 25 17.01 -10.29 21.40
C GLY A 25 15.74 -9.61 20.87
N HIS A 26 15.40 -9.82 19.59
CA HIS A 26 14.16 -9.31 19.00
C HIS A 26 13.05 -10.35 19.14
N TYR A 27 12.20 -10.18 20.15
CA TYR A 27 11.05 -11.07 20.46
C TYR A 27 9.70 -10.50 20.03
N GLU A 28 9.69 -9.38 19.32
CA GLU A 28 8.47 -8.77 18.76
C GLU A 28 7.83 -9.73 17.75
N VAL A 29 6.60 -10.14 18.02
CA VAL A 29 5.81 -11.02 17.13
C VAL A 29 5.14 -10.22 16.01
N GLU A 30 4.85 -8.95 16.27
CA GLU A 30 4.20 -8.06 15.32
C GLU A 30 5.15 -7.62 14.20
N ASP A 31 4.61 -7.51 12.99
CA ASP A 31 5.35 -6.94 11.86
C ASP A 31 5.61 -5.45 12.15
N LYS A 32 6.89 -5.06 12.04
CA LYS A 32 7.26 -3.64 12.07
C LYS A 32 6.56 -2.89 10.95
N GLU A 33 6.31 -1.60 11.19
CA GLU A 33 5.73 -0.72 10.18
C GLU A 33 6.51 -0.87 8.88
N ARG A 34 5.81 -1.36 7.84
CA ARG A 34 6.45 -1.55 6.54
C ARG A 34 6.77 -0.17 6.01
N SER A 35 7.99 0.04 5.55
CA SER A 35 8.34 1.22 4.79
C SER A 35 7.47 1.25 3.54
N GLY A 36 6.39 2.02 3.59
CA GLY A 36 5.55 2.28 2.44
C GLY A 36 6.31 3.12 1.41
N ARG A 37 5.70 3.32 0.24
CA ARG A 37 6.18 4.34 -0.69
C ARG A 37 6.12 5.70 0.06
N PRO A 38 7.24 6.45 0.16
CA PRO A 38 7.20 7.79 0.73
C PRO A 38 6.11 8.61 0.03
N SER A 39 5.28 9.32 0.80
CA SER A 39 4.32 10.25 0.20
C SER A 39 5.10 11.33 -0.54
N VAL A 40 4.96 11.34 -1.87
CA VAL A 40 5.60 12.35 -2.75
C VAL A 40 4.86 13.70 -2.64
N LEU A 41 3.69 13.73 -2.00
CA LEU A 41 2.85 14.91 -1.92
C LEU A 41 3.04 15.62 -0.57
N ASN A 42 3.43 16.90 -0.66
CA ASN A 42 3.42 17.82 0.46
C ASN A 42 1.98 18.29 0.70
N ASN A 43 1.38 17.84 1.81
CA ASN A 43 -0.01 18.14 2.12
C ASN A 43 -0.23 19.62 2.50
N ASP A 44 0.80 20.30 2.99
CA ASP A 44 0.70 21.70 3.40
C ASP A 44 0.66 22.63 2.16
N GLU A 45 1.48 22.32 1.15
CA GLU A 45 1.46 23.00 -0.15
C GLU A 45 0.10 22.81 -0.86
N LEU A 46 -0.50 21.63 -0.75
CA LEU A 46 -1.81 21.35 -1.32
C LEU A 46 -2.94 22.13 -0.62
N ARG A 47 -2.85 22.30 0.71
CA ARG A 47 -3.84 23.06 1.48
C ARG A 47 -3.80 24.53 1.12
N GLU A 48 -2.61 25.11 1.04
CA GLU A 48 -2.40 26.52 0.66
C GLU A 48 -2.94 26.80 -0.75
N GLN A 49 -2.75 25.88 -1.71
CA GLN A 49 -3.24 26.06 -3.08
C GLN A 49 -4.76 25.90 -3.23
N VAL A 50 -5.44 25.20 -2.32
CA VAL A 50 -6.91 25.02 -2.34
C VAL A 50 -7.64 26.22 -1.74
N GLU A 51 -7.03 26.96 -0.81
CA GLU A 51 -7.64 28.13 -0.16
C GLU A 51 -7.62 29.41 -1.03
N VAL A 52 -6.87 29.44 -2.14
CA VAL A 52 -6.83 30.63 -3.02
C VAL A 52 -8.12 30.72 -3.87
N PRO A 53 -8.90 31.82 -3.82
CA PRO A 53 -10.19 31.88 -4.51
C PRO A 53 -10.04 31.97 -6.05
N ARG A 54 -10.61 30.97 -6.72
CA ARG A 54 -11.24 30.97 -8.05
C ARG A 54 -10.80 32.05 -9.05
N GLY A 55 -9.64 31.79 -9.67
CA GLY A 55 -9.24 32.33 -10.96
C GLY A 55 -8.46 31.27 -11.73
N HIS A 56 -9.13 30.21 -12.17
CA HIS A 56 -8.51 29.04 -12.79
C HIS A 56 -7.84 29.39 -14.13
N SER A 57 -6.62 29.92 -14.08
CA SER A 57 -5.74 29.87 -15.23
C SER A 57 -5.51 28.39 -15.55
N ARG A 58 -5.75 27.99 -16.81
CA ARG A 58 -5.60 26.61 -17.31
C ARG A 58 -4.28 25.97 -16.85
N ARG A 59 -3.26 26.79 -16.66
CA ARG A 59 -1.93 26.42 -16.16
C ARG A 59 -1.95 25.81 -14.75
N VAL A 60 -2.78 26.32 -13.85
CA VAL A 60 -2.90 25.83 -12.47
C VAL A 60 -3.70 24.52 -12.45
N HIS A 61 -4.78 24.46 -13.23
CA HIS A 61 -5.57 23.24 -13.40
C HIS A 61 -4.71 22.08 -13.95
N VAL A 62 -3.88 22.33 -14.98
CA VAL A 62 -2.98 21.31 -15.53
C VAL A 62 -1.91 20.88 -14.53
N LYS A 63 -1.37 21.78 -13.70
CA LYS A 63 -0.42 21.42 -12.63
C LYS A 63 -1.08 20.53 -11.57
N LEU A 64 -2.25 20.93 -11.09
CA LEU A 64 -3.01 20.15 -10.11
C LEU A 64 -3.40 18.77 -10.66
N LEU A 65 -3.85 18.69 -11.93
CA LEU A 65 -4.15 17.42 -12.60
C LEU A 65 -2.92 16.53 -12.72
N LYS A 66 -1.74 17.09 -13.03
CA LYS A 66 -0.48 16.33 -13.06
C LYS A 66 -0.09 15.82 -11.66
N GLN A 67 -0.29 16.62 -10.62
CA GLN A 67 0.01 16.26 -9.23
C GLN A 67 -0.93 15.16 -8.70
N LEU A 68 -2.21 15.20 -9.08
CA LEU A 68 -3.24 14.26 -8.64
C LEU A 68 -3.36 13.01 -9.53
N ALA A 69 -2.77 12.99 -10.71
CA ALA A 69 -2.77 11.83 -11.60
C ALA A 69 -2.28 10.53 -10.92
N PRO A 70 -1.20 10.51 -10.11
CA PRO A 70 -0.77 9.30 -9.41
C PRO A 70 -1.83 8.75 -8.45
N LEU A 71 -2.59 9.63 -7.79
CA LEU A 71 -3.69 9.23 -6.90
C LEU A 71 -4.87 8.65 -7.69
N SER A 72 -5.21 9.22 -8.85
CA SER A 72 -6.29 8.68 -9.68
C SER A 72 -5.93 7.30 -10.26
N PHE A 73 -4.68 7.07 -10.67
CA PHE A 73 -4.20 5.75 -11.10
C PHE A 73 -4.23 4.74 -9.95
N PHE A 74 -3.82 5.16 -8.74
CA PHE A 74 -3.83 4.29 -7.57
C PHE A 74 -5.25 3.87 -7.17
N LEU A 75 -6.17 4.84 -7.07
CA LEU A 75 -7.58 4.59 -6.74
C LEU A 75 -8.26 3.73 -7.81
N ARG A 76 -7.97 3.97 -9.10
CA ARG A 76 -8.45 3.12 -10.21
C ARG A 76 -7.95 1.68 -10.07
N GLY A 77 -6.67 1.51 -9.72
CA GLY A 77 -6.09 0.19 -9.47
C GLY A 77 -6.76 -0.55 -8.31
N GLN A 78 -7.14 0.15 -7.23
CA GLN A 78 -7.89 -0.42 -6.12
C GLN A 78 -9.30 -0.86 -6.54
N LEU A 79 -10.01 -0.01 -7.29
CA LEU A 79 -11.36 -0.30 -7.79
C LEU A 79 -11.34 -1.51 -8.74
N GLU A 80 -10.38 -1.57 -9.66
CA GLU A 80 -10.23 -2.69 -10.59
C GLU A 80 -9.87 -4.01 -9.88
N LYS A 81 -9.04 -3.96 -8.83
CA LYS A 81 -8.74 -5.14 -7.99
C LYS A 81 -9.98 -5.59 -7.22
N GLY A 82 -10.77 -4.65 -6.69
CA GLY A 82 -12.04 -4.93 -6.02
C GLY A 82 -13.08 -5.57 -6.95
N ILE A 83 -13.22 -5.03 -8.18
CA ILE A 83 -14.10 -5.57 -9.22
C ILE A 83 -13.67 -6.98 -9.64
N ARG A 84 -12.35 -7.20 -9.85
CA ARG A 84 -11.80 -8.52 -10.18
C ARG A 84 -12.07 -9.54 -9.07
N LYS A 85 -11.89 -9.16 -7.80
CA LYS A 85 -12.16 -10.03 -6.65
C LYS A 85 -13.63 -10.39 -6.55
N ARG A 86 -14.56 -9.44 -6.77
CA ARG A 86 -16.01 -9.73 -6.81
C ARG A 86 -16.38 -10.68 -7.94
N ARG A 87 -15.81 -10.50 -9.13
CA ARG A 87 -16.03 -11.37 -10.30
C ARG A 87 -15.48 -12.78 -10.09
N TYR A 88 -14.33 -12.90 -9.43
CA TYR A 88 -13.77 -14.20 -9.06
C TYR A 88 -14.66 -14.93 -8.05
N ILE A 89 -15.19 -14.22 -7.05
CA ILE A 89 -16.10 -14.78 -6.04
C ILE A 89 -17.45 -15.19 -6.65
N SER A 90 -18.00 -14.40 -7.60
CA SER A 90 -19.26 -14.73 -8.28
C SER A 90 -19.13 -15.89 -9.27
N SER A 91 -17.95 -16.09 -9.86
CA SER A 91 -17.67 -17.19 -10.81
C SER A 91 -17.37 -18.52 -10.13
N ARG A 92 -17.18 -18.52 -8.81
CA ARG A 92 -16.79 -19.69 -8.00
C ARG A 92 -17.93 -20.17 -7.09
N ARG A 93 -19.14 -19.65 -7.31
CA ARG A 93 -20.40 -20.06 -6.69
C ARG A 93 -21.21 -20.90 -7.67
#